data_AF-A0A6N7I7G4-F1
#
_entry.id   AF-A0A6N7I7G4-F1
#
_cell.length_a   1.000
_cell.length_b   1.000
_cell.length_c   1.000
_cell.angle_alpha   90.00
_cell.angle_beta   90.00
_cell.angle_gamma   90.00
#
_symmetry.space_group_name_H-M   'P 1'
#
loop_
_entity.id
_entity.type
_entity.pdbx_description
1 polymer ?
#
loop_
_entity_poly.entity_id
_entity_poly.type
_entity_poly.pdbx_seq_one_letter_code
_entity_poly.pdbx_strand_id
1 'polypeptide(L)'
;MTGFWAAARSGTVAGLAGGLVFGAAMVELGVLPTVASLVRVDSPSVGFAVHMAIAAFVGALFAVLVRHQSPGAGETVFWGLAYGMFWWYLGALTLLPALLGREVAWTAAAARDAFPSLLGHLLYGATTGLVLAWLRSRAPARRSVTAGVVLRGAIAGIFPAWLLTAVVGEQYGPLAVSSSMMQRPLGMITLAVFGLGILAGAGFGMLHPRAPDTTGPSLIRGAGYGFLLWVVLGLTVVPLVEGGRLTWSAEDVGEAFPTLPSYLLLGVAVAAAYAWLDRAWRLLFTAPVERAGDEGPGARTLRAVGRGVLAGCVGGLLFTLVMVQIGFFPTVARLVGASSIGVGFTVHLAISLIIGASYGLLFRRQTHDLASAVGWGTAYGFLWWVLGGVTLLPVLLGGDPQWTAQGVASTFPSLVGHLTYGAGLGLTFYLLEARHDPWWVPRSAAFAARANRRRMHLESSAPAVWTLVVLMAFTVTVALGGAG
;
A
#
# COMPACT_ATOMS: atom_id res chain seq x y z
N MET A 1 16.77 -27.10 15.73
CA MET A 1 17.85 -26.08 15.64
C MET A 1 18.29 -25.77 14.19
N THR A 2 18.14 -26.69 13.24
CA THR A 2 18.57 -26.52 11.84
C THR A 2 17.84 -25.41 11.05
N GLY A 3 16.55 -25.18 11.33
CA GLY A 3 15.76 -24.15 10.63
C GLY A 3 16.13 -22.70 10.96
N PHE A 4 16.63 -22.44 12.16
CA PHE A 4 17.04 -21.08 12.58
C PHE A 4 18.26 -20.62 11.80
N TRP A 5 19.33 -21.42 11.77
CA TRP A 5 20.58 -21.07 11.09
C TRP A 5 20.42 -21.00 9.57
N ALA A 6 19.55 -21.82 8.98
CA ALA A 6 19.22 -21.71 7.56
C ALA A 6 18.48 -20.39 7.24
N ALA A 7 17.51 -20.01 8.08
CA ALA A 7 16.81 -18.73 7.95
C ALA A 7 17.78 -17.56 8.11
N ALA A 8 18.61 -17.56 9.15
CA ALA A 8 19.61 -16.52 9.39
C ALA A 8 20.56 -16.33 8.19
N ARG A 9 21.13 -17.41 7.63
CA ARG A 9 22.03 -17.33 6.46
C ARG A 9 21.34 -16.73 5.22
N SER A 10 20.13 -17.19 4.90
CA SER A 10 19.37 -16.62 3.77
C SER A 10 19.00 -15.16 4.00
N GLY A 11 18.70 -14.79 5.25
CA GLY A 11 18.49 -13.42 5.68
C GLY A 11 19.74 -12.56 5.57
N THR A 12 20.92 -13.06 5.92
CA THR A 12 22.19 -12.35 5.75
C THR A 12 22.42 -12.00 4.28
N VAL A 13 22.25 -12.96 3.37
CA VAL A 13 22.40 -12.72 1.92
C VAL A 13 21.38 -11.69 1.42
N ALA A 14 20.11 -11.83 1.83
CA ALA A 14 19.07 -10.88 1.47
C ALA A 14 19.33 -9.47 2.02
N GLY A 15 19.79 -9.38 3.27
CA GLY A 15 20.17 -8.14 3.94
C GLY A 15 21.36 -7.47 3.29
N LEU A 16 22.38 -8.23 2.88
CA LEU A 16 23.50 -7.70 2.10
C LEU A 16 23.02 -7.13 0.76
N ALA A 17 22.12 -7.81 0.05
CA ALA A 17 21.57 -7.30 -1.21
C ALA A 17 20.80 -5.98 -1.01
N GLY A 18 19.93 -5.90 0.00
CA GLY A 18 19.27 -4.62 0.35
C GLY A 18 20.27 -3.57 0.83
N GLY A 19 21.30 -3.99 1.56
CA GLY A 19 22.39 -3.15 2.05
C GLY A 19 23.18 -2.51 0.93
N LEU A 20 23.44 -3.24 -0.16
CA LEU A 20 24.08 -2.70 -1.36
C LEU A 20 23.22 -1.63 -2.04
N VAL A 21 21.91 -1.86 -2.19
CA VAL A 21 20.98 -0.88 -2.77
C VAL A 21 20.96 0.40 -1.95
N PHE A 22 20.78 0.29 -0.63
CA PHE A 22 20.77 1.47 0.24
C PHE A 22 22.18 2.10 0.35
N GLY A 23 23.24 1.30 0.39
CA GLY A 23 24.61 1.75 0.44
C GLY A 23 24.99 2.58 -0.79
N ALA A 24 24.57 2.16 -1.98
CA ALA A 24 24.75 2.94 -3.21
C ALA A 24 24.06 4.31 -3.11
N ALA A 25 22.83 4.36 -2.61
CA ALA A 25 22.14 5.63 -2.37
C ALA A 25 22.86 6.50 -1.32
N MET A 26 23.44 5.90 -0.27
CA MET A 26 24.19 6.64 0.74
C MET A 26 25.52 7.22 0.23
N VAL A 27 26.17 6.56 -0.73
CA VAL A 27 27.34 7.13 -1.43
C VAL A 27 26.94 8.44 -2.08
N GLU A 28 25.83 8.42 -2.81
CA GLU A 28 25.35 9.56 -3.57
C GLU A 28 24.82 10.69 -2.69
N LEU A 29 24.12 10.34 -1.61
CA LEU A 29 23.64 11.29 -0.60
C LEU A 29 24.75 11.80 0.33
N GLY A 30 25.97 11.26 0.25
CA GLY A 30 27.11 11.69 1.07
C GLY A 30 26.98 11.38 2.57
N VAL A 31 26.15 10.42 2.97
CA VAL A 31 25.83 10.15 4.40
C VAL A 31 26.66 9.03 5.03
N LEU A 32 27.54 8.37 4.27
CA LEU A 32 28.41 7.31 4.79
C LEU A 32 29.35 7.74 5.94
N PRO A 33 29.95 8.94 5.93
CA PRO A 33 30.72 9.43 7.08
C PRO A 33 29.92 9.44 8.39
N THR A 34 28.63 9.80 8.34
CA THR A 34 27.74 9.76 9.49
C THR A 34 27.62 8.35 10.06
N VAL A 35 27.56 7.32 9.20
CA VAL A 35 27.55 5.92 9.65
C VAL A 35 28.91 5.50 10.23
N ALA A 36 30.01 5.95 9.62
CA ALA A 36 31.36 5.67 10.12
C ALA A 36 31.60 6.24 11.52
N SER A 37 30.98 7.36 11.85
CA SER A 37 31.09 8.00 13.16
C SER A 37 30.60 7.12 14.32
N LEU A 38 29.76 6.11 14.06
CA LEU A 38 29.36 5.09 15.04
C LEU A 38 30.55 4.30 15.62
N VAL A 39 31.61 4.13 14.83
CA VAL A 39 32.86 3.50 15.25
C VAL A 39 33.98 4.51 15.48
N ARG A 40 33.62 5.80 15.61
CA ARG A 40 34.53 6.93 15.85
C ARG A 40 35.58 7.13 14.74
N VAL A 41 35.20 6.83 13.50
CA VAL A 41 36.05 7.03 12.31
C VAL A 41 35.31 7.94 11.33
N ASP A 42 36.05 8.82 10.65
CA ASP A 42 35.53 9.66 9.57
C ASP A 42 36.04 9.15 8.21
N SER A 43 35.38 8.13 7.67
CA SER A 43 35.76 7.52 6.39
C SER A 43 34.55 6.92 5.68
N PRO A 44 34.23 7.35 4.44
CA PRO A 44 33.11 6.78 3.67
C PRO A 44 33.21 5.25 3.48
N SER A 45 34.42 4.73 3.26
CA SER A 45 34.66 3.30 3.08
C SER A 45 34.38 2.50 4.37
N VAL A 46 34.78 3.04 5.52
CA VAL A 46 34.47 2.44 6.83
C VAL A 46 32.97 2.52 7.10
N GLY A 47 32.33 3.66 6.80
CA GLY A 47 30.88 3.83 6.91
C GLY A 47 30.11 2.82 6.06
N PHE A 48 30.56 2.57 4.83
CA PHE A 48 29.99 1.54 3.97
C PHE A 48 30.15 0.13 4.57
N ALA A 49 31.33 -0.21 5.07
CA ALA A 49 31.57 -1.51 5.71
C ALA A 49 30.68 -1.72 6.96
N VAL A 50 30.57 -0.69 7.81
CA VAL A 50 29.69 -0.71 9.00
C VAL A 50 28.23 -0.88 8.57
N HIS A 51 27.77 -0.13 7.57
CA HIS A 51 26.43 -0.28 7.01
C HIS A 51 26.18 -1.70 6.51
N MET A 52 27.11 -2.29 5.75
CA MET A 52 26.97 -3.66 5.25
C MET A 52 26.88 -4.68 6.38
N ALA A 53 27.62 -4.50 7.48
CA ALA A 53 27.53 -5.34 8.66
C ALA A 53 26.16 -5.22 9.36
N ILE A 54 25.65 -3.99 9.53
CA ILE A 54 24.30 -3.74 10.07
C ILE A 54 23.25 -4.37 9.16
N ALA A 55 23.34 -4.15 7.85
CA ALA A 55 22.42 -4.67 6.85
C ALA A 55 22.37 -6.21 6.86
N ALA A 56 23.51 -6.88 7.00
CA ALA A 56 23.62 -8.33 7.15
C ALA A 56 22.91 -8.84 8.42
N PHE A 57 23.13 -8.17 9.56
CA PHE A 57 22.51 -8.53 10.84
C PHE A 57 20.99 -8.33 10.81
N VAL A 58 20.55 -7.15 10.35
CA VAL A 58 19.14 -6.77 10.24
C VAL A 58 18.40 -7.70 9.27
N GLY A 59 19.02 -8.10 8.17
CA GLY A 59 18.45 -9.08 7.23
C GLY A 59 18.36 -10.50 7.80
N ALA A 60 19.36 -10.92 8.57
CA ALA A 60 19.31 -12.19 9.30
C ALA A 60 18.13 -12.22 10.28
N LEU A 61 17.95 -11.13 11.05
CA LEU A 61 16.82 -10.98 11.96
C LEU A 61 15.48 -11.03 11.21
N PHE A 62 15.36 -10.34 10.08
CA PHE A 62 14.14 -10.36 9.25
C PHE A 62 13.77 -11.80 8.85
N ALA A 63 14.72 -12.55 8.28
CA ALA A 63 14.45 -13.91 7.84
C ALA A 63 14.08 -14.85 8.99
N VAL A 64 14.67 -14.63 10.16
CA VAL A 64 14.37 -15.35 11.41
C VAL A 64 12.96 -15.02 11.91
N LEU A 65 12.50 -13.77 11.82
CA LEU A 65 11.15 -13.34 12.21
C LEU A 65 10.08 -13.93 11.28
N VAL A 66 10.33 -13.92 9.97
CA VAL A 66 9.39 -14.42 8.96
C VAL A 66 9.60 -15.90 8.60
N ARG A 67 10.37 -16.66 9.40
CA ARG A 67 10.72 -18.08 9.13
C ARG A 67 9.53 -19.04 9.22
N HIS A 68 8.62 -18.77 10.14
CA HIS A 68 7.41 -19.58 10.33
C HIS A 68 6.28 -19.16 9.41
N GLN A 69 6.41 -17.98 8.81
CA GLN A 69 5.50 -17.52 7.79
C GLN A 69 5.90 -18.17 6.46
N SER A 70 4.92 -18.62 5.69
CA SER A 70 5.12 -19.14 4.32
C SER A 70 4.59 -18.20 3.22
N PRO A 71 4.82 -16.87 3.28
CA PRO A 71 4.26 -15.91 2.35
C PRO A 71 4.71 -16.16 0.91
N GLY A 72 3.93 -15.67 -0.05
CA GLY A 72 4.37 -15.49 -1.42
C GLY A 72 5.39 -14.36 -1.54
N ALA A 73 5.86 -14.11 -2.76
CA ALA A 73 6.88 -13.09 -3.01
C ALA A 73 6.36 -11.69 -2.64
N GLY A 74 5.18 -11.30 -3.12
CA GLY A 74 4.56 -10.01 -2.81
C GLY A 74 4.33 -9.81 -1.31
N GLU A 75 3.85 -10.83 -0.60
CA GLU A 75 3.66 -10.76 0.85
C GLU A 75 4.99 -10.55 1.59
N THR A 76 6.07 -11.20 1.14
CA THR A 76 7.41 -11.05 1.73
C THR A 76 7.96 -9.64 1.47
N VAL A 77 7.71 -9.07 0.29
CA VAL A 77 8.08 -7.68 -0.04
C VAL A 77 7.33 -6.68 0.84
N PHE A 78 6.02 -6.86 1.08
CA PHE A 78 5.27 -5.99 1.98
C PHE A 78 5.78 -6.06 3.43
N TRP A 79 6.11 -7.26 3.92
CA TRP A 79 6.78 -7.41 5.21
C TRP A 79 8.14 -6.71 5.23
N GLY A 80 8.89 -6.81 4.14
CA GLY A 80 10.17 -6.12 3.97
C GLY A 80 10.01 -4.59 4.04
N LEU A 81 9.04 -4.01 3.33
CA LEU A 81 8.74 -2.58 3.37
C LEU A 81 8.38 -2.11 4.80
N ALA A 82 7.48 -2.82 5.47
CA ALA A 82 7.11 -2.52 6.86
C ALA A 82 8.32 -2.64 7.81
N TYR A 83 9.19 -3.62 7.58
CA TYR A 83 10.41 -3.82 8.35
C TYR A 83 11.46 -2.74 8.10
N GLY A 84 11.64 -2.30 6.84
CA GLY A 84 12.47 -1.17 6.50
C GLY A 84 12.02 0.10 7.20
N MET A 85 10.72 0.41 7.14
CA MET A 85 10.14 1.52 7.88
C MET A 85 10.37 1.40 9.39
N PHE A 86 10.15 0.22 9.97
CA PHE A 86 10.42 0.00 11.39
C PHE A 86 11.86 0.38 11.75
N TRP A 87 12.83 0.02 10.91
CA TRP A 87 14.23 0.41 11.08
C TRP A 87 14.52 1.88 10.78
N TRP A 88 13.69 2.59 10.02
CA TRP A 88 13.82 4.03 9.92
C TRP A 88 13.47 4.72 11.26
N TYR A 89 12.35 4.35 11.89
CA TYR A 89 12.00 4.87 13.22
C TYR A 89 13.02 4.43 14.28
N LEU A 90 13.33 3.13 14.35
CA LEU A 90 14.22 2.60 15.37
C LEU A 90 15.67 2.99 15.11
N GLY A 91 16.17 2.81 13.88
CA GLY A 91 17.55 3.08 13.50
C GLY A 91 17.81 4.57 13.31
N ALA A 92 17.25 5.16 12.26
CA ALA A 92 17.59 6.53 11.84
C ALA A 92 17.11 7.60 12.84
N LEU A 93 15.89 7.48 13.36
CA LEU A 93 15.34 8.51 14.27
C LEU A 93 15.68 8.29 15.75
N THR A 94 16.02 7.07 16.17
CA THR A 94 16.19 6.75 17.60
C THR A 94 17.61 6.32 17.94
N LEU A 95 18.07 5.19 17.40
CA LEU A 95 19.36 4.60 17.76
C LEU A 95 20.55 5.42 17.25
N LEU A 96 20.52 5.90 16.01
CA LEU A 96 21.64 6.66 15.44
C LEU A 96 21.91 7.96 16.23
N PRO A 97 20.93 8.85 16.49
CA PRO A 97 21.18 10.04 17.32
C PRO A 97 21.66 9.66 18.72
N ALA A 98 21.03 8.68 19.37
CA ALA A 98 21.39 8.26 20.72
C ALA A 98 22.83 7.71 20.81
N LEU A 99 23.25 6.90 19.83
CA LEU A 99 24.62 6.36 19.75
C LEU A 99 25.66 7.45 19.48
N LEU A 100 25.26 8.56 18.86
CA LEU A 100 26.09 9.74 18.64
C LEU A 100 26.03 10.76 19.80
N GLY A 101 25.34 10.43 20.90
CA GLY A 101 25.17 11.30 22.06
C GLY A 101 24.26 12.51 21.80
N ARG A 102 23.39 12.45 20.80
CA ARG A 102 22.39 13.47 20.45
C ARG A 102 21.01 13.06 20.98
N GLU A 103 20.09 14.01 21.08
CA GLU A 103 18.68 13.71 21.39
C GLU A 103 18.03 12.90 20.27
N VAL A 104 17.04 12.07 20.63
CA VAL A 104 16.28 11.30 19.64
C VAL A 104 15.48 12.22 18.73
N ALA A 105 15.44 11.90 17.44
CA ALA A 105 14.87 12.72 16.37
C ALA A 105 13.34 12.55 16.26
N TRP A 106 12.63 12.65 17.39
CA TRP A 106 11.17 12.47 17.46
C TRP A 106 10.40 13.79 17.29
N THR A 107 10.89 14.64 16.37
CA THR A 107 10.23 15.89 16.00
C THR A 107 9.87 15.87 14.51
N ALA A 108 8.85 16.63 14.11
CA ALA A 108 8.44 16.71 12.70
C ALA A 108 9.57 17.26 11.81
N ALA A 109 10.33 18.25 12.31
CA ALA A 109 11.49 18.81 11.62
C ALA A 109 12.58 17.75 11.40
N ALA A 110 12.96 17.02 12.45
CA ALA A 110 14.00 16.00 12.33
C ALA A 110 13.55 14.80 11.44
N ALA A 111 12.26 14.45 11.46
CA ALA A 111 11.70 13.45 10.57
C ALA A 111 11.73 13.90 9.09
N ARG A 112 11.53 15.19 8.81
CA ARG A 112 11.67 15.78 7.47
C ARG A 112 13.13 15.76 7.01
N ASP A 113 14.08 16.13 7.88
CA ASP A 113 15.51 16.10 7.55
C ASP A 113 16.00 14.67 7.30
N ALA A 114 15.46 13.70 8.04
CA ALA A 114 15.76 12.27 7.87
C ALA A 114 14.98 11.61 6.72
N PHE A 115 14.11 12.33 6.01
CA PHE A 115 13.24 11.78 4.97
C PHE A 115 13.99 11.06 3.84
N PRO A 116 15.14 11.55 3.31
CA PRO A 116 15.87 10.83 2.27
C PRO A 116 16.28 9.42 2.72
N SER A 117 16.64 9.27 4.00
CA SER A 117 16.99 7.95 4.54
C SER A 117 15.80 7.01 4.65
N LEU A 118 14.55 7.51 4.71
CA LEU A 118 13.36 6.67 4.68
C LEU A 118 13.26 5.89 3.36
N LEU A 119 13.49 6.55 2.23
CA LEU A 119 13.46 5.92 0.92
C LEU A 119 14.52 4.81 0.83
N GLY A 120 15.71 5.06 1.38
CA GLY A 120 16.76 4.05 1.51
C GLY A 120 16.35 2.84 2.36
N HIS A 121 15.69 3.06 3.49
CA HIS A 121 15.17 1.98 4.35
C HIS A 121 14.04 1.19 3.68
N LEU A 122 13.15 1.86 2.94
CA LEU A 122 12.08 1.21 2.17
C LEU A 122 12.66 0.33 1.06
N LEU A 123 13.64 0.83 0.30
CA LEU A 123 14.33 0.06 -0.74
C LEU A 123 15.17 -1.09 -0.17
N TYR A 124 15.86 -0.87 0.96
CA TYR A 124 16.53 -1.93 1.72
C TYR A 124 15.53 -3.05 2.07
N GLY A 125 14.39 -2.69 2.65
CA GLY A 125 13.36 -3.61 3.09
C GLY A 125 12.72 -4.38 1.92
N ALA A 126 12.32 -3.68 0.86
CA ALA A 126 11.74 -4.27 -0.35
C ALA A 126 12.71 -5.26 -1.01
N THR A 127 13.98 -4.88 -1.14
CA THR A 127 15.04 -5.72 -1.73
C THR A 127 15.32 -6.95 -0.87
N THR A 128 15.45 -6.77 0.44
CA THR A 128 15.62 -7.88 1.40
C THR A 128 14.46 -8.86 1.32
N GLY A 129 13.22 -8.35 1.26
CA GLY A 129 12.02 -9.18 1.10
C GLY A 129 12.00 -9.97 -0.21
N LEU A 130 12.34 -9.32 -1.32
CA LEU A 130 12.38 -9.91 -2.66
C LEU A 130 13.45 -11.01 -2.77
N VAL A 131 14.68 -10.71 -2.34
CA VAL A 131 15.81 -11.66 -2.39
C VAL A 131 15.54 -12.85 -1.46
N LEU A 132 14.98 -12.62 -0.27
CA LEU A 132 14.59 -13.72 0.62
C LEU A 132 13.52 -14.61 -0.02
N ALA A 133 12.49 -14.02 -0.65
CA ALA A 133 11.47 -14.77 -1.35
C ALA A 133 12.04 -15.61 -2.50
N TRP A 134 12.99 -15.05 -3.25
CA TRP A 134 13.70 -15.74 -4.32
C TRP A 134 14.59 -16.88 -3.81
N LEU A 135 15.32 -16.68 -2.71
CA LEU A 135 16.11 -17.75 -2.07
C LEU A 135 15.20 -18.89 -1.59
N ARG A 136 14.00 -18.57 -1.08
CA ARG A 136 13.00 -19.56 -0.63
C ARG A 136 12.30 -20.27 -1.78
N SER A 137 12.15 -19.64 -2.96
CA SER A 137 11.47 -20.25 -4.11
C SER A 137 12.32 -21.30 -4.83
N ARG A 138 13.65 -21.31 -4.62
CA ARG A 138 14.57 -22.35 -5.13
C ARG A 138 14.42 -23.71 -4.44
N ALA A 139 13.58 -23.85 -3.41
CA ALA A 139 13.26 -25.13 -2.80
C ALA A 139 12.29 -25.93 -3.70
N PRO A 140 12.50 -27.26 -3.89
CA PRO A 140 11.87 -28.07 -4.95
C PRO A 140 10.33 -28.19 -4.93
N ALA A 141 9.65 -27.61 -3.94
CA ALA A 141 8.19 -27.72 -3.76
C ALA A 141 7.38 -26.47 -4.18
N ARG A 142 8.00 -25.38 -4.66
CA ARG A 142 7.29 -24.14 -4.99
C ARG A 142 7.28 -23.86 -6.50
N ARG A 143 6.07 -23.85 -7.09
CA ARG A 143 5.82 -23.64 -8.53
C ARG A 143 6.40 -22.30 -9.01
N SER A 144 6.99 -22.32 -10.20
CA SER A 144 7.58 -21.18 -10.90
C SER A 144 6.52 -20.19 -11.40
N VAL A 145 6.92 -18.91 -11.50
CA VAL A 145 6.17 -17.90 -12.27
C VAL A 145 6.11 -18.37 -13.72
N THR A 146 4.90 -18.50 -14.29
CA THR A 146 4.71 -18.94 -15.68
C THR A 146 4.61 -17.74 -16.62
N ALA A 147 4.96 -17.94 -17.90
CA ALA A 147 4.79 -16.89 -18.92
C ALA A 147 3.35 -16.35 -18.98
N GLY A 148 2.35 -17.21 -18.76
CA GLY A 148 0.94 -16.82 -18.70
C GLY A 148 0.58 -15.92 -17.50
N VAL A 149 1.30 -16.01 -16.37
CA VAL A 149 1.14 -15.08 -15.24
C VAL A 149 1.65 -13.69 -15.63
N VAL A 150 2.84 -13.63 -16.24
CA VAL A 150 3.47 -12.38 -16.67
C VAL A 150 2.63 -11.70 -17.76
N LEU A 151 2.17 -12.45 -18.75
CA LEU A 151 1.34 -11.93 -19.84
C LEU A 151 0.01 -11.35 -19.33
N ARG A 152 -0.70 -12.07 -18.46
CA ARG A 152 -1.94 -11.56 -17.85
C ARG A 152 -1.68 -10.32 -17.00
N GLY A 153 -0.53 -10.28 -16.31
CA GLY A 153 -0.05 -9.10 -15.61
C GLY A 153 0.12 -7.92 -16.55
N ALA A 154 0.92 -8.07 -17.61
CA ALA A 154 1.17 -7.02 -18.59
C ALA A 154 -0.13 -6.46 -19.18
N ILE A 155 -1.05 -7.33 -19.63
CA ILE A 155 -2.36 -6.93 -20.15
C ILE A 155 -3.16 -6.17 -19.08
N ALA A 156 -3.13 -6.63 -17.82
CA ALA A 156 -3.82 -5.99 -16.72
C ALA A 156 -3.34 -4.55 -16.45
N GLY A 157 -2.13 -4.18 -16.87
CA GLY A 157 -1.58 -2.85 -16.61
C GLY A 157 -1.72 -1.85 -17.76
N ILE A 158 -1.89 -2.30 -19.01
CA ILE A 158 -2.03 -1.42 -20.19
C ILE A 158 -3.26 -0.52 -20.05
N PHE A 159 -4.44 -1.11 -19.86
CA PHE A 159 -5.69 -0.36 -19.81
C PHE A 159 -5.76 0.61 -18.61
N PRO A 160 -5.41 0.19 -17.36
CA PRO A 160 -5.32 1.11 -16.24
C PRO A 160 -4.38 2.30 -16.45
N ALA A 161 -3.18 2.06 -17.01
CA ALA A 161 -2.22 3.13 -17.25
C ALA A 161 -2.77 4.16 -18.24
N TRP A 162 -3.38 3.70 -19.33
CA TRP A 162 -4.01 4.58 -20.31
C TRP A 162 -5.21 5.34 -19.74
N LEU A 163 -6.13 4.64 -19.08
CA LEU A 163 -7.33 5.25 -18.52
C LEU A 163 -6.97 6.30 -17.48
N LEU A 164 -6.00 6.01 -16.61
CA LEU A 164 -5.58 6.95 -15.58
C LEU A 164 -5.00 8.21 -16.23
N THR A 165 -4.02 8.08 -17.13
CA THR A 165 -3.44 9.24 -17.83
C THR A 165 -4.50 10.05 -18.59
N ALA A 166 -5.48 9.39 -19.21
CA ALA A 166 -6.57 10.07 -19.91
C ALA A 166 -7.51 10.84 -18.96
N VAL A 167 -7.74 10.34 -17.74
CA VAL A 167 -8.66 10.96 -16.76
C VAL A 167 -8.00 12.10 -16.00
N VAL A 168 -6.75 11.94 -15.56
CA VAL A 168 -6.07 12.96 -14.74
C VAL A 168 -5.18 13.91 -15.53
N GLY A 169 -4.99 13.65 -16.83
CA GLY A 169 -4.15 14.46 -17.70
C GLY A 169 -2.65 14.21 -17.48
N GLU A 170 -1.86 14.77 -18.39
CA GLU A 170 -0.41 14.57 -18.45
C GLU A 170 0.34 15.20 -17.27
N GLN A 171 -0.25 16.21 -16.60
CA GLN A 171 0.33 16.90 -15.45
C GLN A 171 0.34 16.04 -14.17
N TYR A 172 -0.60 15.11 -14.05
CA TYR A 172 -0.80 14.32 -12.83
C TYR A 172 -0.58 12.83 -13.05
N GLY A 173 -0.30 12.42 -14.29
CA GLY A 173 -0.04 11.03 -14.64
C GLY A 173 1.20 10.45 -13.94
N PRO A 174 1.35 9.12 -13.88
CA PRO A 174 2.52 8.47 -13.27
C PRO A 174 3.86 8.86 -13.91
N LEU A 175 3.83 9.37 -15.15
CA LEU A 175 4.99 9.80 -15.92
C LEU A 175 5.18 11.32 -15.91
N ALA A 176 4.33 12.06 -15.20
CA ALA A 176 4.45 13.50 -14.99
C ALA A 176 5.65 13.88 -14.08
N VAL A 177 6.43 12.88 -13.65
CA VAL A 177 7.61 13.04 -12.80
C VAL A 177 8.75 13.78 -13.52
N SER A 178 8.65 13.96 -14.84
CA SER A 178 9.65 14.66 -15.64
C SER A 178 9.07 15.73 -16.54
N SER A 179 9.57 16.97 -16.38
CA SER A 179 9.32 18.08 -17.31
C SER A 179 9.85 17.79 -18.72
N SER A 180 10.89 16.95 -18.84
CA SER A 180 11.45 16.54 -20.14
C SER A 180 10.49 15.64 -20.92
N MET A 181 9.64 14.92 -20.22
CA MET A 181 8.69 13.97 -20.80
C MET A 181 7.42 14.67 -21.29
N MET A 182 6.99 15.75 -20.62
CA MET A 182 5.90 16.62 -21.06
C MET A 182 6.20 17.39 -22.36
N GLN A 183 7.48 17.51 -22.74
CA GLN A 183 7.91 18.15 -23.99
C GLN A 183 8.04 17.16 -25.16
N ARG A 184 7.81 15.85 -24.93
CA ARG A 184 7.90 14.82 -25.96
C ARG A 184 6.65 14.82 -26.83
N PRO A 185 6.75 14.40 -28.11
CA PRO A 185 5.55 14.24 -28.94
C PRO A 185 4.60 13.20 -28.35
N LEU A 186 3.29 13.43 -28.52
CA LEU A 186 2.19 12.64 -27.94
C LEU A 186 2.36 11.12 -28.11
N GLY A 187 2.90 10.67 -29.25
CA GLY A 187 3.18 9.26 -29.52
C GLY A 187 4.21 8.63 -28.57
N MET A 188 5.23 9.38 -28.17
CA MET A 188 6.22 8.91 -27.19
C MET A 188 5.67 8.86 -25.77
N ILE A 189 4.86 9.85 -25.38
CA ILE A 189 4.17 9.87 -24.08
C ILE A 189 3.25 8.64 -23.97
N THR A 190 2.46 8.39 -25.02
CA THR A 190 1.55 7.23 -25.09
C THR A 190 2.31 5.91 -25.00
N LEU A 191 3.42 5.76 -25.75
CA LEU A 191 4.26 4.57 -25.71
C LEU A 191 4.84 4.33 -24.31
N ALA A 192 5.29 5.39 -23.65
CA ALA A 192 5.85 5.29 -22.31
C ALA A 192 4.78 4.98 -21.25
N VAL A 193 3.57 5.52 -21.37
CA VAL A 193 2.41 5.16 -20.51
C VAL A 193 2.10 3.68 -20.64
N PHE A 194 2.07 3.15 -21.86
CA PHE A 194 1.88 1.72 -22.07
C PHE A 194 3.05 0.88 -21.56
N GLY A 195 4.28 1.32 -21.78
CA GLY A 195 5.48 0.67 -21.25
C GLY A 195 5.45 0.56 -19.73
N LEU A 196 5.12 1.66 -19.04
CA LEU A 196 4.92 1.68 -17.59
C LEU A 196 3.79 0.75 -17.17
N GLY A 197 2.65 0.77 -17.86
CA GLY A 197 1.53 -0.13 -17.60
C GLY A 197 1.93 -1.60 -17.71
N ILE A 198 2.65 -1.97 -18.77
CA ILE A 198 3.17 -3.33 -18.98
C ILE A 198 4.10 -3.74 -17.83
N LEU A 199 5.07 -2.90 -17.47
CA LEU A 199 6.02 -3.18 -16.39
C LEU A 199 5.31 -3.29 -15.03
N ALA A 200 4.42 -2.34 -14.72
CA ALA A 200 3.62 -2.34 -13.50
C ALA A 200 2.76 -3.60 -13.40
N GLY A 201 2.06 -3.96 -14.48
CA GLY A 201 1.22 -5.15 -14.53
C GLY A 201 2.01 -6.45 -14.44
N ALA A 202 3.10 -6.59 -15.20
CA ALA A 202 3.98 -7.74 -15.16
C ALA A 202 4.60 -7.93 -13.77
N GLY A 203 5.11 -6.86 -13.16
CA GLY A 203 5.65 -6.88 -11.80
C GLY A 203 4.62 -7.31 -10.77
N PHE A 204 3.37 -6.81 -10.86
CA PHE A 204 2.30 -7.24 -9.97
C PHE A 204 2.00 -8.74 -10.10
N GLY A 205 1.91 -9.25 -11.34
CA GLY A 205 1.71 -10.68 -11.61
C GLY A 205 2.85 -11.56 -11.10
N MET A 206 4.11 -11.10 -11.20
CA MET A 206 5.27 -11.81 -10.67
C MET A 206 5.28 -11.88 -9.13
N LEU A 207 4.87 -10.79 -8.47
CA LEU A 207 4.76 -10.73 -7.01
C LEU A 207 3.56 -11.53 -6.48
N HIS A 208 2.47 -11.58 -7.26
CA HIS A 208 1.24 -12.30 -6.93
C HIS A 208 0.83 -13.31 -8.02
N PRO A 209 1.58 -14.42 -8.21
CA PRO A 209 1.28 -15.41 -9.27
C PRO A 209 -0.07 -16.12 -9.12
N ARG A 210 -0.65 -16.07 -7.92
CA ARG A 210 -2.04 -16.46 -7.65
C ARG A 210 -2.78 -15.19 -7.29
N ALA A 211 -3.80 -14.83 -8.05
CA ALA A 211 -4.63 -13.68 -7.69
C ALA A 211 -5.24 -13.94 -6.28
N PRO A 212 -5.21 -12.94 -5.37
CA PRO A 212 -5.78 -13.09 -4.04
C PRO A 212 -7.23 -13.58 -4.10
N ASP A 213 -7.64 -14.46 -3.16
CA ASP A 213 -8.94 -15.14 -3.19
C ASP A 213 -10.16 -14.19 -3.17
N THR A 214 -9.97 -12.91 -2.83
CA THR A 214 -11.02 -11.88 -2.81
C THR A 214 -10.51 -10.54 -3.34
N THR A 215 -11.39 -9.82 -4.06
CA THR A 215 -11.05 -8.56 -4.74
C THR A 215 -10.62 -7.45 -3.77
N GLY A 216 -11.24 -7.26 -2.60
CA GLY A 216 -10.94 -6.16 -1.67
C GLY A 216 -9.48 -6.08 -1.20
N PRO A 217 -8.95 -7.12 -0.52
CA PRO A 217 -7.54 -7.20 -0.17
C PRO A 217 -6.58 -7.08 -1.36
N SER A 218 -7.00 -7.49 -2.57
CA SER A 218 -6.20 -7.29 -3.78
C SER A 218 -6.06 -5.82 -4.12
N LEU A 219 -7.13 -5.02 -4.00
CA LEU A 219 -7.10 -3.58 -4.23
C LEU A 219 -6.14 -2.88 -3.28
N ILE A 220 -6.19 -3.22 -1.99
CA ILE A 220 -5.31 -2.60 -0.98
C ILE A 220 -3.83 -2.98 -1.22
N ARG A 221 -3.56 -4.25 -1.57
CA ARG A 221 -2.21 -4.65 -2.02
C ARG A 221 -1.80 -3.91 -3.28
N GLY A 222 -2.74 -3.68 -4.20
CA GLY A 222 -2.56 -2.83 -5.37
C GLY A 222 -2.10 -1.42 -5.00
N ALA A 223 -2.76 -0.77 -4.04
CA ALA A 223 -2.34 0.56 -3.55
C ALA A 223 -0.92 0.53 -2.97
N GLY A 224 -0.60 -0.45 -2.12
CA GLY A 224 0.75 -0.60 -1.57
C GLY A 224 1.81 -0.92 -2.64
N TYR A 225 1.45 -1.67 -3.67
CA TYR A 225 2.31 -1.91 -4.84
C TYR A 225 2.51 -0.63 -5.66
N GLY A 226 1.45 0.17 -5.83
CA GLY A 226 1.53 1.50 -6.42
C GLY A 226 2.51 2.41 -5.67
N PHE A 227 2.45 2.42 -4.34
CA PHE A 227 3.40 3.15 -3.50
C PHE A 227 4.85 2.67 -3.73
N LEU A 228 5.07 1.35 -3.79
CA LEU A 228 6.38 0.78 -4.11
C LEU A 228 6.87 1.23 -5.50
N LEU A 229 5.99 1.23 -6.50
CA LEU A 229 6.32 1.71 -7.84
C LEU A 229 6.65 3.20 -7.85
N TRP A 230 5.96 4.03 -7.06
CA TRP A 230 6.30 5.44 -6.95
C TRP A 230 7.70 5.64 -6.35
N VAL A 231 8.04 4.90 -5.29
CA VAL A 231 9.39 4.95 -4.70
C VAL A 231 10.45 4.47 -5.69
N VAL A 232 10.25 3.31 -6.34
CA VAL A 232 11.26 2.70 -7.22
C VAL A 232 11.37 3.43 -8.56
N LEU A 233 10.26 3.72 -9.21
CA LEU A 233 10.26 4.33 -10.54
C LEU A 233 10.26 5.85 -10.45
N GLY A 234 9.25 6.42 -9.78
CA GLY A 234 9.08 7.87 -9.69
C GLY A 234 10.23 8.57 -8.97
N LEU A 235 10.61 8.10 -7.79
CA LEU A 235 11.62 8.80 -6.97
C LEU A 235 13.06 8.33 -7.20
N THR A 236 13.28 7.19 -7.87
CA THR A 236 14.62 6.60 -8.01
C THR A 236 15.02 6.41 -9.47
N VAL A 237 14.36 5.54 -10.22
CA VAL A 237 14.82 5.17 -11.57
C VAL A 237 14.68 6.33 -12.56
N VAL A 238 13.53 7.01 -12.61
CA VAL A 238 13.31 8.10 -13.56
C VAL A 238 14.31 9.25 -13.35
N PRO A 239 14.48 9.79 -12.13
CA PRO A 239 15.47 10.85 -11.88
C PRO A 239 16.91 10.43 -12.16
N LEU A 240 17.28 9.18 -11.87
CA LEU A 240 18.62 8.65 -12.20
C LEU A 240 18.86 8.57 -13.70
N VAL A 241 17.86 8.13 -14.47
CA VAL A 241 17.99 7.99 -15.93
C VAL A 241 18.05 9.35 -16.62
N GLU A 242 17.28 10.32 -16.15
CA GLU A 242 17.17 11.62 -16.81
C GLU A 242 18.16 12.67 -16.28
N GLY A 243 18.31 12.74 -14.97
CA GLY A 243 19.13 13.74 -14.28
C GLY A 243 20.46 13.21 -13.77
N GLY A 244 20.71 11.89 -13.84
CA GLY A 244 21.94 11.27 -13.33
C GLY A 244 22.10 11.34 -11.82
N ARG A 245 21.03 11.68 -11.07
CA ARG A 245 21.04 11.82 -9.62
C ARG A 245 19.74 11.36 -8.95
N LEU A 246 19.81 11.00 -7.68
CA LEU A 246 18.69 10.77 -6.78
C LEU A 246 18.06 12.10 -6.38
N THR A 247 16.74 12.12 -6.40
CA THR A 247 15.92 13.28 -6.02
C THR A 247 15.10 12.91 -4.79
N TRP A 248 15.80 12.52 -3.72
CA TRP A 248 15.22 12.01 -2.47
C TRP A 248 15.07 13.08 -1.39
N SER A 249 15.46 14.32 -1.67
CA SER A 249 15.29 15.44 -0.74
C SER A 249 13.79 15.67 -0.47
N ALA A 250 13.47 16.26 0.68
CA ALA A 250 12.07 16.59 1.00
C ALA A 250 11.46 17.56 -0.01
N GLU A 251 12.27 18.45 -0.60
CA GLU A 251 11.88 19.38 -1.66
C GLU A 251 11.55 18.63 -2.95
N ASP A 252 12.49 17.84 -3.47
CA ASP A 252 12.30 17.06 -4.69
C ASP A 252 11.09 16.12 -4.59
N VAL A 253 10.92 15.48 -3.43
CA VAL A 253 9.79 14.58 -3.16
C VAL A 253 8.48 15.36 -3.10
N GLY A 254 8.51 16.60 -2.60
CA GLY A 254 7.38 17.52 -2.63
C GLY A 254 6.97 17.87 -4.07
N GLU A 255 7.93 18.06 -4.97
CA GLU A 255 7.67 18.29 -6.40
C GLU A 255 7.10 17.05 -7.11
N ALA A 256 7.61 15.85 -6.78
CA ALA A 256 7.11 14.60 -7.33
C ALA A 256 5.80 14.11 -6.69
N PHE A 257 5.41 14.68 -5.54
CA PHE A 257 4.25 14.27 -4.75
C PHE A 257 2.92 14.24 -5.52
N PRO A 258 2.60 15.18 -6.44
CA PRO A 258 1.38 15.13 -7.24
C PRO A 258 1.20 13.82 -8.02
N THR A 259 2.28 13.09 -8.29
CA THR A 259 2.20 11.78 -8.96
C THR A 259 1.86 10.63 -8.01
N LEU A 260 2.05 10.76 -6.70
CA LEU A 260 1.80 9.67 -5.74
C LEU A 260 0.36 9.13 -5.85
N PRO A 261 -0.71 9.93 -5.77
CA PRO A 261 -2.08 9.43 -5.91
C PRO A 261 -2.30 8.65 -7.23
N SER A 262 -1.64 9.07 -8.31
CA SER A 262 -1.73 8.39 -9.60
C SER A 262 -1.12 6.99 -9.54
N TYR A 263 0.07 6.83 -8.94
CA TYR A 263 0.67 5.53 -8.72
C TYR A 263 -0.19 4.61 -7.82
N LEU A 264 -0.81 5.16 -6.77
CA LEU A 264 -1.72 4.40 -5.90
C LEU A 264 -2.93 3.88 -6.67
N LEU A 265 -3.60 4.75 -7.42
CA LEU A 265 -4.77 4.39 -8.22
C LEU A 265 -4.41 3.45 -9.36
N LEU A 266 -3.24 3.61 -9.99
CA LEU A 266 -2.70 2.68 -10.98
C LEU A 266 -2.55 1.28 -10.37
N GLY A 267 -1.91 1.18 -9.21
CA GLY A 267 -1.71 -0.10 -8.54
C GLY A 267 -3.04 -0.78 -8.15
N VAL A 268 -4.02 -0.02 -7.67
CA VAL A 268 -5.39 -0.49 -7.38
C VAL A 268 -6.06 -1.03 -8.66
N ALA A 269 -5.98 -0.27 -9.75
CA ALA A 269 -6.61 -0.62 -11.02
C ALA A 269 -5.93 -1.83 -11.69
N VAL A 270 -4.60 -1.92 -11.65
CA VAL A 270 -3.82 -3.10 -12.08
C VAL A 270 -4.26 -4.34 -11.29
N ALA A 271 -4.36 -4.22 -9.96
CA ALA A 271 -4.78 -5.34 -9.12
C ALA A 271 -6.23 -5.78 -9.40
N ALA A 272 -7.12 -4.83 -9.66
CA ALA A 272 -8.50 -5.10 -10.04
C ALA A 272 -8.59 -5.83 -11.40
N ALA A 273 -7.91 -5.29 -12.42
CA ALA A 273 -7.87 -5.85 -13.77
C ALA A 273 -7.24 -7.24 -13.78
N TYR A 274 -6.14 -7.43 -13.03
CA TYR A 274 -5.48 -8.72 -12.90
C TYR A 274 -6.38 -9.76 -12.23
N ALA A 275 -7.05 -9.40 -11.13
CA ALA A 275 -7.99 -10.29 -10.46
C ALA A 275 -9.19 -10.66 -11.35
N TRP A 276 -9.65 -9.73 -12.19
CA TRP A 276 -10.70 -9.98 -13.17
C TRP A 276 -10.23 -10.94 -14.28
N LEU A 277 -9.08 -10.67 -14.89
CA LEU A 277 -8.49 -11.52 -15.93
C LEU A 277 -8.21 -12.93 -15.42
N ASP A 278 -7.68 -13.07 -14.21
CA ASP A 278 -7.41 -14.37 -13.62
C ASP A 278 -8.71 -15.13 -13.26
N ARG A 279 -9.78 -14.44 -12.89
CA ARG A 279 -11.11 -15.05 -12.73
C ARG A 279 -11.69 -15.50 -14.06
N ALA A 280 -11.63 -14.66 -15.09
CA ALA A 280 -12.09 -15.00 -16.44
C ALA A 280 -11.31 -16.22 -16.99
N TRP A 281 -9.98 -16.22 -16.83
CA TRP A 281 -9.13 -17.34 -17.21
C TRP A 281 -9.53 -18.64 -16.53
N ARG A 282 -9.76 -18.61 -15.21
CA ARG A 282 -10.23 -19.80 -14.47
C ARG A 282 -11.59 -20.28 -14.95
N LEU A 283 -12.52 -19.37 -15.24
CA LEU A 283 -13.85 -19.75 -15.76
C LEU A 283 -13.77 -20.40 -17.15
N LEU A 284 -12.87 -19.94 -18.01
CA LEU A 284 -12.76 -20.42 -19.39
C LEU A 284 -11.93 -21.70 -19.51
N PHE A 285 -10.92 -21.88 -18.66
CA PHE A 285 -9.88 -22.91 -18.86
C PHE A 285 -9.70 -23.88 -17.70
N THR A 286 -10.39 -23.71 -16.56
CA THR A 286 -10.35 -24.67 -15.45
C THR A 286 -11.74 -25.22 -15.20
N ALA A 287 -11.87 -26.54 -15.01
CA ALA A 287 -13.15 -27.16 -14.68
C ALA A 287 -13.74 -26.47 -13.43
N PRO A 288 -15.04 -26.13 -13.43
CA PRO A 288 -15.67 -25.55 -12.24
C PRO A 288 -15.50 -26.52 -11.08
N VAL A 289 -14.72 -26.12 -10.07
CA VAL A 289 -14.76 -26.82 -8.78
C VAL A 289 -16.12 -26.49 -8.18
N GLU A 290 -17.02 -27.47 -8.18
CA GLU A 290 -18.28 -27.42 -7.45
C GLU A 290 -17.99 -27.01 -6.00
N ARG A 291 -18.34 -25.78 -5.64
CA ARG A 291 -18.30 -25.37 -4.24
C ARG A 291 -19.61 -25.80 -3.61
N ALA A 292 -19.59 -26.97 -2.98
CA ALA A 292 -20.63 -27.40 -2.06
C ALA A 292 -20.85 -26.32 -0.98
N GLY A 293 -22.04 -25.73 -1.00
CA GLY A 293 -22.50 -24.81 0.03
C GLY A 293 -23.97 -24.54 -0.19
N ASP A 294 -24.79 -24.93 0.79
CA ASP A 294 -26.26 -25.01 0.73
C ASP A 294 -27.00 -23.67 0.53
N GLU A 295 -26.29 -22.55 0.40
CA GLU A 295 -26.88 -21.23 0.16
C GLU A 295 -26.59 -20.72 -1.25
N GLY A 296 -27.65 -20.31 -1.96
CA GLY A 296 -27.57 -19.73 -3.29
C GLY A 296 -26.59 -18.54 -3.38
N PRO A 297 -25.82 -18.38 -4.47
CA PRO A 297 -24.93 -17.24 -4.69
C PRO A 297 -25.59 -15.87 -4.48
N GLY A 298 -26.86 -15.73 -4.87
CA GLY A 298 -27.64 -14.48 -4.73
C GLY A 298 -27.91 -14.09 -3.28
N ALA A 299 -28.41 -15.01 -2.45
CA ALA A 299 -28.70 -14.75 -1.04
C ALA A 299 -27.45 -14.38 -0.22
N ARG A 300 -26.28 -14.90 -0.61
CA ARG A 300 -24.98 -14.54 0.00
C ARG A 300 -24.55 -13.13 -0.37
N THR A 301 -24.69 -12.75 -1.64
CA THR A 301 -24.38 -11.40 -2.12
C THR A 301 -25.29 -10.36 -1.49
N LEU A 302 -26.60 -10.63 -1.44
CA LEU A 302 -27.57 -9.71 -0.83
C LEU A 302 -27.29 -9.46 0.66
N ARG A 303 -26.95 -10.51 1.42
CA ARG A 303 -26.56 -10.35 2.83
C ARG A 303 -25.26 -9.56 3.00
N ALA A 304 -24.26 -9.81 2.15
CA ALA A 304 -23.01 -9.05 2.18
C ALA A 304 -23.25 -7.56 1.90
N VAL A 305 -24.08 -7.25 0.90
CA VAL A 305 -24.51 -5.88 0.59
C VAL A 305 -25.27 -5.27 1.77
N GLY A 306 -26.29 -5.95 2.30
CA GLY A 306 -27.09 -5.43 3.41
C GLY A 306 -26.26 -5.15 4.67
N ARG A 307 -25.35 -6.06 5.04
CA ARG A 307 -24.39 -5.82 6.13
C ARG A 307 -23.45 -4.67 5.83
N GLY A 308 -22.98 -4.58 4.59
CA GLY A 308 -22.16 -3.47 4.11
C GLY A 308 -22.88 -2.12 4.23
N VAL A 309 -24.14 -2.03 3.82
CA VAL A 309 -24.98 -0.83 3.95
C VAL A 309 -25.14 -0.42 5.41
N LEU A 310 -25.48 -1.35 6.30
CA LEU A 310 -25.61 -1.07 7.73
C LEU A 310 -24.28 -0.60 8.35
N ALA A 311 -23.18 -1.27 7.99
CA ALA A 311 -21.86 -0.87 8.44
C ALA A 311 -21.43 0.49 7.86
N GLY A 312 -21.80 0.78 6.62
CA GLY A 312 -21.58 2.08 5.96
C GLY A 312 -22.37 3.21 6.61
N CYS A 313 -23.58 2.92 7.11
CA CYS A 313 -24.35 3.86 7.91
C CYS A 313 -23.59 4.24 9.20
N VAL A 314 -23.12 3.24 9.96
CA VAL A 314 -22.33 3.49 11.19
C VAL A 314 -21.05 4.28 10.87
N GLY A 315 -20.29 3.87 9.85
CA GLY A 315 -19.11 4.62 9.41
C GLY A 315 -19.46 6.07 9.01
N GLY A 316 -20.55 6.26 8.27
CA GLY A 316 -21.01 7.58 7.82
C GLY A 316 -21.42 8.51 8.96
N LEU A 317 -22.05 7.96 10.01
CA LEU A 317 -22.37 8.68 11.24
C LEU A 317 -21.12 9.06 12.04
N LEU A 318 -20.10 8.20 12.09
CA LEU A 318 -18.82 8.56 12.70
C LEU A 318 -18.11 9.68 11.92
N PHE A 319 -18.12 9.63 10.58
CA PHE A 319 -17.56 10.69 9.74
C PHE A 319 -18.39 11.99 9.85
N THR A 320 -19.70 11.90 10.07
CA THR A 320 -20.53 13.08 10.35
C THR A 320 -19.99 13.89 11.52
N LEU A 321 -19.48 13.25 12.59
CA LEU A 321 -18.88 13.96 13.73
C LEU A 321 -17.74 14.89 13.27
N VAL A 322 -16.87 14.42 12.38
CA VAL A 322 -15.76 15.24 11.83
C VAL A 322 -16.31 16.34 10.92
N MET A 323 -17.27 16.03 10.05
CA MET A 323 -17.84 16.99 9.10
C MET A 323 -18.60 18.14 9.78
N VAL A 324 -19.25 17.89 10.92
CA VAL A 324 -19.87 18.94 11.75
C VAL A 324 -18.80 19.91 12.24
N GLN A 325 -17.70 19.39 12.79
CA GLN A 325 -16.63 20.23 13.37
C GLN A 325 -15.97 21.15 12.34
N ILE A 326 -15.79 20.67 11.10
CA ILE A 326 -15.16 21.44 10.02
C ILE A 326 -16.16 22.14 9.09
N GLY A 327 -17.47 22.04 9.37
CA GLY A 327 -18.53 22.67 8.57
C GLY A 327 -18.61 22.17 7.12
N PHE A 328 -18.36 20.88 6.84
CA PHE A 328 -18.18 20.38 5.48
C PHE A 328 -19.47 20.12 4.69
N PHE A 329 -20.64 20.06 5.35
CA PHE A 329 -21.89 19.64 4.70
C PHE A 329 -22.31 20.51 3.51
N PRO A 330 -22.21 21.86 3.54
CA PRO A 330 -22.48 22.68 2.36
C PRO A 330 -21.62 22.31 1.15
N THR A 331 -20.36 21.88 1.36
CA THR A 331 -19.48 21.42 0.28
C THR A 331 -19.99 20.12 -0.34
N VAL A 332 -20.46 19.17 0.47
CA VAL A 332 -21.06 17.93 -0.05
C VAL A 332 -22.40 18.20 -0.75
N ALA A 333 -23.20 19.13 -0.24
CA ALA A 333 -24.48 19.52 -0.85
C ALA A 333 -24.31 20.04 -2.29
N ARG A 334 -23.18 20.70 -2.59
CA ARG A 334 -22.90 21.22 -3.94
C ARG A 334 -22.81 20.13 -5.01
N LEU A 335 -22.53 18.88 -4.64
CA LEU A 335 -22.55 17.74 -5.57
C LEU A 335 -23.91 17.55 -6.27
N VAL A 336 -24.98 18.04 -5.65
CA VAL A 336 -26.36 18.00 -6.20
C VAL A 336 -26.93 19.39 -6.43
N GLY A 337 -26.07 20.42 -6.55
CA GLY A 337 -26.48 21.80 -6.78
C GLY A 337 -27.14 22.49 -5.58
N ALA A 338 -27.01 21.95 -4.36
CA ALA A 338 -27.58 22.51 -3.14
C ALA A 338 -26.50 23.12 -2.22
N SER A 339 -26.93 23.85 -1.19
CA SER A 339 -26.03 24.48 -0.20
C SER A 339 -26.40 24.21 1.25
N SER A 340 -27.56 23.60 1.53
CA SER A 340 -28.04 23.40 2.90
C SER A 340 -27.34 22.25 3.61
N ILE A 341 -27.16 22.39 4.93
CA ILE A 341 -26.56 21.36 5.78
C ILE A 341 -27.34 20.04 5.69
N GLY A 342 -28.68 20.12 5.71
CA GLY A 342 -29.55 18.93 5.64
C GLY A 342 -29.40 18.15 4.34
N VAL A 343 -29.28 18.83 3.19
CA VAL A 343 -29.02 18.15 1.91
C VAL A 343 -27.61 17.56 1.90
N GLY A 344 -26.61 18.30 2.38
CA GLY A 344 -25.24 17.80 2.49
C GLY A 344 -25.12 16.53 3.34
N PHE A 345 -25.80 16.50 4.48
CA PHE A 345 -25.88 15.33 5.35
C PHE A 345 -26.55 14.14 4.65
N THR A 346 -27.64 14.39 3.94
CA THR A 346 -28.36 13.35 3.19
C THR A 346 -27.50 12.74 2.08
N VAL A 347 -26.82 13.58 1.30
CA VAL A 347 -25.89 13.15 0.24
C VAL A 347 -24.71 12.39 0.83
N HIS A 348 -24.13 12.87 1.93
CA HIS A 348 -23.05 12.17 2.65
C HIS A 348 -23.47 10.77 3.12
N LEU A 349 -24.66 10.63 3.71
CA LEU A 349 -25.15 9.32 4.11
C LEU A 349 -25.40 8.42 2.90
N ALA A 350 -26.00 8.92 1.82
CA ALA A 350 -26.20 8.15 0.60
C ALA A 350 -24.88 7.59 0.04
N ILE A 351 -23.85 8.43 -0.05
CA ILE A 351 -22.49 8.02 -0.44
C ILE A 351 -21.93 6.97 0.54
N SER A 352 -22.08 7.19 1.84
CA SER A 352 -21.63 6.27 2.89
C SER A 352 -22.26 4.88 2.79
N LEU A 353 -23.55 4.79 2.41
CA LEU A 353 -24.24 3.51 2.18
C LEU A 353 -23.72 2.78 0.95
N ILE A 354 -23.48 3.49 -0.16
CA ILE A 354 -22.94 2.93 -1.40
C ILE A 354 -21.53 2.38 -1.15
N ILE A 355 -20.67 3.17 -0.50
CA ILE A 355 -19.33 2.76 -0.13
C ILE A 355 -19.38 1.53 0.79
N GLY A 356 -20.25 1.54 1.81
CA GLY A 356 -20.42 0.40 2.71
C GLY A 356 -20.88 -0.88 2.00
N ALA A 357 -21.84 -0.77 1.08
CA ALA A 357 -22.28 -1.89 0.24
C ALA A 357 -21.10 -2.49 -0.54
N SER A 358 -20.27 -1.64 -1.13
CA SER A 358 -19.10 -2.10 -1.88
C SER A 358 -18.04 -2.74 -0.99
N TYR A 359 -17.83 -2.26 0.26
CA TYR A 359 -16.98 -2.95 1.23
C TYR A 359 -17.49 -4.37 1.54
N GLY A 360 -18.80 -4.52 1.77
CA GLY A 360 -19.41 -5.83 2.01
C GLY A 360 -19.19 -6.81 0.86
N LEU A 361 -19.24 -6.34 -0.39
CA LEU A 361 -18.92 -7.14 -1.57
C LEU A 361 -17.44 -7.51 -1.68
N LEU A 362 -16.56 -6.54 -1.40
CA LEU A 362 -15.12 -6.64 -1.63
C LEU A 362 -14.38 -7.43 -0.53
N PHE A 363 -14.81 -7.28 0.73
CA PHE A 363 -14.10 -7.79 1.93
C PHE A 363 -14.84 -8.93 2.64
N ARG A 364 -15.92 -9.47 2.04
CA ARG A 364 -16.58 -10.68 2.57
C ARG A 364 -15.56 -11.78 2.87
N ARG A 365 -15.68 -12.40 4.05
CA ARG A 365 -14.80 -13.49 4.53
C ARG A 365 -13.34 -13.11 4.79
N GLN A 366 -13.00 -11.83 4.99
CA GLN A 366 -11.62 -11.42 5.28
C GLN A 366 -11.42 -10.89 6.70
N THR A 367 -12.50 -10.52 7.39
CA THR A 367 -12.46 -10.03 8.77
C THR A 367 -12.59 -11.22 9.73
N HIS A 368 -11.44 -11.74 10.16
CA HIS A 368 -11.38 -12.94 11.01
C HIS A 368 -11.29 -12.63 12.50
N ASP A 369 -10.78 -11.45 12.81
CA ASP A 369 -10.65 -10.90 14.14
C ASP A 369 -10.81 -9.37 14.10
N LEU A 370 -10.89 -8.78 15.28
CA LEU A 370 -11.08 -7.35 15.47
C LEU A 370 -9.97 -6.51 14.81
N ALA A 371 -8.72 -6.93 14.94
CA ALA A 371 -7.58 -6.19 14.38
C ALA A 371 -7.64 -6.19 12.85
N SER A 372 -8.03 -7.31 12.25
CA SER A 372 -8.24 -7.45 10.81
C SER A 372 -9.42 -6.65 10.29
N ALA A 373 -10.52 -6.64 11.04
CA ALA A 373 -11.67 -5.82 10.74
C ALA A 373 -11.32 -4.33 10.67
N VAL A 374 -10.64 -3.83 11.71
CA VAL A 374 -10.20 -2.44 11.79
C VAL A 374 -9.13 -2.14 10.74
N GLY A 375 -8.15 -3.02 10.55
CA GLY A 375 -7.05 -2.82 9.62
C GLY A 375 -7.50 -2.73 8.16
N TRP A 376 -8.33 -3.68 7.69
CA TRP A 376 -8.91 -3.63 6.35
C TRP A 376 -9.88 -2.47 6.18
N GLY A 377 -10.69 -2.19 7.21
CA GLY A 377 -11.59 -1.04 7.23
C GLY A 377 -10.82 0.28 7.05
N THR A 378 -9.77 0.48 7.84
CA THR A 378 -8.90 1.68 7.81
C THR A 378 -8.21 1.82 6.45
N ALA A 379 -7.66 0.72 5.92
CA ALA A 379 -7.06 0.70 4.58
C ALA A 379 -8.06 1.05 3.47
N TYR A 380 -9.29 0.59 3.59
CA TYR A 380 -10.35 0.93 2.66
C TYR A 380 -10.81 2.39 2.79
N GLY A 381 -10.88 2.91 4.02
CA GLY A 381 -11.11 4.33 4.29
C GLY A 381 -10.04 5.21 3.65
N PHE A 382 -8.76 4.87 3.83
CA PHE A 382 -7.65 5.57 3.18
C PHE A 382 -7.76 5.54 1.64
N LEU A 383 -8.10 4.38 1.05
CA LEU A 383 -8.33 4.28 -0.38
C LEU A 383 -9.43 5.23 -0.86
N TRP A 384 -10.54 5.32 -0.11
CA TRP A 384 -11.62 6.27 -0.41
C TRP A 384 -11.29 7.72 -0.12
N TRP A 385 -10.35 8.01 0.78
CA TRP A 385 -9.86 9.37 0.93
C TRP A 385 -9.06 9.80 -0.30
N VAL A 386 -8.16 8.95 -0.81
CA VAL A 386 -7.42 9.21 -2.06
C VAL A 386 -8.38 9.33 -3.24
N LEU A 387 -9.24 8.33 -3.45
CA LEU A 387 -10.16 8.29 -4.59
C LEU A 387 -11.30 9.31 -4.46
N GLY A 388 -11.96 9.37 -3.32
CA GLY A 388 -13.13 10.20 -3.08
C GLY A 388 -12.76 11.63 -2.70
N GLY A 389 -12.16 11.81 -1.52
CA GLY A 389 -11.92 13.14 -0.95
C GLY A 389 -10.91 13.99 -1.72
N VAL A 390 -9.80 13.39 -2.15
CA VAL A 390 -8.68 14.09 -2.78
C VAL A 390 -8.81 14.14 -4.31
N THR A 391 -9.54 13.19 -4.92
CA THR A 391 -9.66 13.09 -6.39
C THR A 391 -11.06 13.42 -6.89
N LEU A 392 -12.07 12.58 -6.59
CA LEU A 392 -13.40 12.71 -7.19
C LEU A 392 -14.17 13.94 -6.70
N LEU A 393 -14.13 14.27 -5.42
CA LEU A 393 -14.89 15.39 -4.87
C LEU A 393 -14.51 16.73 -5.53
N PRO A 394 -13.23 17.14 -5.61
CA PRO A 394 -12.84 18.35 -6.33
C PRO A 394 -13.25 18.34 -7.80
N VAL A 395 -13.05 17.21 -8.49
CA VAL A 395 -13.40 17.04 -9.92
C VAL A 395 -14.90 17.15 -10.15
N LEU A 396 -15.72 16.52 -9.30
CA LEU A 396 -17.19 16.59 -9.38
C LEU A 396 -17.73 17.99 -9.05
N LEU A 397 -16.96 18.80 -8.32
CA LEU A 397 -17.28 20.20 -8.05
C LEU A 397 -16.72 21.15 -9.14
N GLY A 398 -16.10 20.62 -10.20
CA GLY A 398 -15.58 21.38 -11.32
C GLY A 398 -14.17 21.95 -11.14
N GLY A 399 -13.43 21.52 -10.12
CA GLY A 399 -12.03 21.89 -9.90
C GLY A 399 -11.04 20.76 -10.21
N ASP A 400 -9.75 21.04 -9.99
CA ASP A 400 -8.68 20.05 -10.14
C ASP A 400 -8.57 19.13 -8.91
N PRO A 401 -8.09 17.88 -9.09
CA PRO A 401 -7.81 17.00 -7.97
C PRO A 401 -6.75 17.62 -7.04
N GLN A 402 -6.91 17.42 -5.73
CA GLN A 402 -6.07 18.02 -4.69
C GLN A 402 -4.77 17.23 -4.48
N TRP A 403 -4.06 16.89 -5.57
CA TRP A 403 -2.93 15.96 -5.54
C TRP A 403 -1.62 16.61 -5.10
N THR A 404 -1.55 17.95 -5.09
CA THR A 404 -0.37 18.66 -4.59
C THR A 404 -0.15 18.40 -3.10
N ALA A 405 1.10 18.55 -2.66
CA ALA A 405 1.46 18.38 -1.25
C ALA A 405 0.58 19.23 -0.32
N GLN A 406 0.44 20.52 -0.65
CA GLN A 406 -0.40 21.46 0.08
C GLN A 406 -1.89 21.12 -0.02
N GLY A 407 -2.37 20.73 -1.21
CA GLY A 407 -3.75 20.31 -1.43
C GLY A 407 -4.11 19.12 -0.55
N VAL A 408 -3.28 18.07 -0.57
CA VAL A 408 -3.47 16.90 0.29
C VAL A 408 -3.40 17.27 1.77
N ALA A 409 -2.42 18.08 2.20
CA ALA A 409 -2.33 18.52 3.59
C ALA A 409 -3.58 19.29 4.05
N SER A 410 -4.16 20.12 3.19
CA SER A 410 -5.41 20.85 3.49
C SER A 410 -6.61 19.92 3.73
N THR A 411 -6.57 18.70 3.18
CA THR A 411 -7.62 17.69 3.38
C THR A 411 -7.39 16.78 4.58
N PHE A 412 -6.40 17.07 5.44
CA PHE A 412 -6.08 16.25 6.62
C PHE A 412 -7.29 15.97 7.55
N PRO A 413 -8.17 16.93 7.87
CA PRO A 413 -9.36 16.62 8.66
C PRO A 413 -10.28 15.58 7.97
N SER A 414 -10.37 15.63 6.63
CA SER A 414 -11.11 14.64 5.85
C SER A 414 -10.44 13.26 5.87
N LEU A 415 -9.10 13.19 5.89
CA LEU A 415 -8.36 11.93 6.10
C LEU A 415 -8.77 11.28 7.42
N VAL A 416 -8.77 12.02 8.53
CA VAL A 416 -9.22 11.52 9.85
C VAL A 416 -10.65 10.97 9.76
N GLY A 417 -11.54 11.69 9.09
CA GLY A 417 -12.91 11.26 8.85
C GLY A 417 -13.02 9.95 8.07
N HIS A 418 -12.25 9.79 7.00
CA HIS A 418 -12.22 8.57 6.19
C HIS A 418 -11.59 7.37 6.91
N LEU A 419 -10.53 7.58 7.69
CA LEU A 419 -9.93 6.53 8.50
C LEU A 419 -10.91 6.05 9.58
N THR A 420 -11.61 6.99 10.23
CA THR A 420 -12.63 6.69 11.25
C THR A 420 -13.84 5.99 10.63
N TYR A 421 -14.31 6.47 9.46
CA TYR A 421 -15.35 5.81 8.66
C TYR A 421 -14.96 4.36 8.38
N GLY A 422 -13.75 4.14 7.85
CA GLY A 422 -13.24 2.84 7.49
C GLY A 422 -13.12 1.90 8.69
N ALA A 423 -12.55 2.36 9.79
CA ALA A 423 -12.43 1.58 11.03
C ALA A 423 -13.80 1.16 11.58
N GLY A 424 -14.76 2.09 11.65
CA GLY A 424 -16.12 1.82 12.11
C GLY A 424 -16.91 0.89 11.17
N LEU A 425 -16.74 1.08 9.86
CA LEU A 425 -17.29 0.20 8.82
C LEU A 425 -16.78 -1.23 8.98
N GLY A 426 -15.45 -1.41 9.04
CA GLY A 426 -14.83 -2.73 9.18
C GLY A 426 -15.24 -3.44 10.47
N LEU A 427 -15.24 -2.71 11.59
CA LEU A 427 -15.69 -3.19 12.90
C LEU A 427 -17.16 -3.64 12.86
N THR A 428 -18.05 -2.78 12.37
CA THR A 428 -19.48 -3.07 12.34
C THR A 428 -19.78 -4.25 11.42
N PHE A 429 -19.15 -4.30 10.25
CA PHE A 429 -19.28 -5.42 9.33
C PHE A 429 -18.85 -6.74 9.98
N TYR A 430 -17.70 -6.75 10.67
CA TYR A 430 -17.23 -7.91 11.43
C TYR A 430 -18.21 -8.35 12.51
N LEU A 431 -18.76 -7.43 13.30
CA LEU A 431 -19.74 -7.75 14.34
C LEU A 431 -21.03 -8.33 13.75
N LEU A 432 -21.49 -7.82 12.60
CA LEU A 432 -22.67 -8.34 11.90
C LEU A 432 -22.42 -9.72 11.28
N GLU A 433 -21.20 -10.02 10.82
CA GLU A 433 -20.82 -11.36 10.37
C GLU A 433 -20.68 -12.33 11.55
N ALA A 434 -20.08 -11.90 12.66
CA ALA A 434 -19.82 -12.74 13.84
C ALA A 434 -21.10 -13.15 14.58
N ARG A 435 -22.15 -12.31 14.55
CA ARG A 435 -23.45 -12.61 15.19
C ARG A 435 -24.29 -13.67 14.45
N HIS A 436 -23.89 -14.09 13.25
CA HIS A 436 -24.59 -15.09 12.46
C HIS A 436 -23.78 -16.40 12.39
N ASP A 437 -23.86 -17.22 13.44
CA ASP A 437 -23.52 -18.64 13.37
C ASP A 437 -24.80 -19.41 13.00
N PRO A 438 -24.88 -20.05 11.81
CA PRO A 438 -26.08 -20.79 11.45
C PRO A 438 -26.29 -21.97 12.41
N TRP A 439 -27.50 -22.12 12.95
CA TRP A 439 -27.81 -23.15 13.96
C TRP A 439 -27.54 -24.59 13.49
N TRP A 440 -27.49 -24.81 12.18
CA TRP A 440 -27.21 -26.10 11.53
C TRP A 440 -25.72 -26.39 11.34
N VAL A 441 -24.81 -25.44 11.60
CA VAL A 441 -23.36 -25.67 11.52
C VAL A 441 -22.88 -26.22 12.88
N PRO A 442 -22.34 -27.45 12.94
CA PRO A 442 -21.83 -28.00 14.18
C PRO A 442 -20.74 -27.10 14.78
N ARG A 443 -20.78 -26.88 16.11
CA ARG A 443 -19.84 -26.00 16.82
C ARG A 443 -18.36 -26.37 16.57
N SER A 444 -18.05 -27.65 16.38
CA SER A 444 -16.72 -28.16 16.04
C SER A 444 -16.24 -27.75 14.65
N ALA A 445 -17.12 -27.79 13.65
CA ALA A 445 -16.83 -27.34 12.29
C ALA A 445 -16.64 -25.82 12.22
N ALA A 446 -17.48 -25.06 12.93
CA ALA A 446 -17.31 -23.61 13.08
C ALA A 446 -15.98 -23.25 13.76
N PHE A 447 -15.59 -23.98 14.81
CA PHE A 447 -14.31 -23.79 15.49
C PHE A 447 -13.11 -24.12 14.59
N ALA A 448 -13.14 -25.25 13.87
CA ALA A 448 -12.09 -25.63 12.93
C ALA A 448 -11.94 -24.60 11.80
N ALA A 449 -13.06 -24.09 11.27
CA ALA A 449 -13.06 -23.03 10.26
C ALA A 449 -12.50 -21.70 10.80
N ARG A 450 -12.78 -21.36 12.07
CA ARG A 450 -12.20 -20.18 12.74
C ARG A 450 -10.69 -20.35 12.97
N ALA A 451 -10.25 -21.50 13.44
CA ALA A 451 -8.84 -21.81 13.67
C ALA A 451 -8.01 -21.77 12.37
N ASN A 452 -8.54 -22.34 11.27
CA ASN A 452 -7.89 -22.31 9.97
C ASN A 452 -7.81 -20.88 9.40
N ARG A 453 -8.88 -20.08 9.55
CA ARG A 453 -8.89 -18.66 9.16
C ARG A 453 -7.88 -17.83 9.95
N ARG A 454 -7.79 -18.03 11.26
CA ARG A 454 -6.80 -17.35 12.12
C ARG A 454 -5.37 -17.70 11.70
N ARG A 455 -5.12 -18.96 11.35
CA ARG A 455 -3.81 -19.40 10.84
C ARG A 455 -3.47 -18.74 9.50
N MET A 456 -4.40 -18.73 8.53
CA MET A 456 -4.19 -18.06 7.24
C MET A 456 -3.89 -16.56 7.41
N HIS A 457 -4.54 -15.90 8.37
CA HIS A 457 -4.31 -14.48 8.66
C HIS A 457 -2.91 -14.20 9.22
N LEU A 458 -2.45 -15.00 10.19
CA LEU A 458 -1.10 -14.91 10.76
C LEU A 458 0.00 -15.18 9.72
N GLU A 459 -0.31 -15.97 8.70
CA GLU A 459 0.59 -16.26 7.58
C GLU A 459 0.52 -15.19 6.47
N SER A 460 -0.38 -14.21 6.56
CA SER A 460 -0.61 -13.17 5.54
C SER A 460 0.17 -11.87 5.81
N SER A 461 0.41 -11.09 4.76
CA SER A 461 0.99 -9.74 4.88
C SER A 461 -0.02 -8.65 5.27
N ALA A 462 -1.24 -9.02 5.70
CA ALA A 462 -2.28 -8.04 6.01
C ALA A 462 -1.82 -7.00 7.06
N PRO A 463 -1.17 -7.38 8.17
CA PRO A 463 -0.66 -6.40 9.13
C PRO A 463 0.35 -5.44 8.51
N ALA A 464 1.29 -5.95 7.72
CA ALA A 464 2.27 -5.11 7.02
C ALA A 464 1.59 -4.10 6.09
N VAL A 465 0.57 -4.52 5.35
CA VAL A 465 -0.18 -3.66 4.43
C VAL A 465 -0.94 -2.56 5.18
N TRP A 466 -1.59 -2.86 6.31
CA TRP A 466 -2.27 -1.81 7.09
C TRP A 466 -1.27 -0.86 7.74
N THR A 467 -0.15 -1.37 8.24
CA THR A 467 0.93 -0.51 8.74
C THR A 467 1.40 0.42 7.62
N LEU A 468 1.63 -0.09 6.41
CA LEU A 468 2.01 0.74 5.26
C LEU A 468 0.96 1.81 4.93
N VAL A 469 -0.32 1.51 5.02
CA VAL A 469 -1.39 2.52 4.84
C VAL A 469 -1.30 3.63 5.89
N VAL A 470 -1.21 3.26 7.17
CA VAL A 470 -1.10 4.24 8.27
C VAL A 470 0.15 5.09 8.07
N LEU A 471 1.23 4.47 7.61
CA LEU A 471 2.48 5.14 7.29
C LEU A 471 2.36 6.05 6.08
N MET A 472 1.64 5.68 5.03
CA MET A 472 1.38 6.57 3.90
C MET A 472 0.59 7.80 4.36
N ALA A 473 -0.44 7.60 5.18
CA ALA A 473 -1.18 8.68 5.82
C ALA A 473 -0.26 9.56 6.69
N PHE A 474 0.71 8.97 7.39
CA PHE A 474 1.71 9.68 8.17
C PHE A 474 2.73 10.43 7.30
N THR A 475 3.23 9.83 6.22
CA THR A 475 4.12 10.45 5.23
C THR A 475 3.47 11.69 4.63
N VAL A 476 2.18 11.61 4.30
CA VAL A 476 1.39 12.79 3.89
C VAL A 476 1.41 13.88 4.97
N THR A 477 1.25 13.49 6.23
CA THR A 477 1.14 14.44 7.35
C THR A 477 2.48 15.10 7.68
N VAL A 478 3.57 14.33 7.72
CA VAL A 478 4.89 14.78 8.18
C VAL A 478 5.73 15.39 7.07
N ALA A 479 5.68 14.87 5.85
CA ALA A 479 6.46 15.45 4.75
C ALA A 479 5.90 16.82 4.33
N LEU A 480 4.57 16.99 4.37
CA LEU A 480 3.90 18.11 3.69
C LEU A 480 3.24 19.13 4.62
N GLY A 481 3.03 18.80 5.90
CA GLY A 481 2.33 19.67 6.86
C GLY A 481 3.17 20.79 7.47
N GLY A 482 4.51 20.74 7.39
CA GLY A 482 5.39 21.72 8.03
C GLY A 482 5.77 22.93 7.15
N ALA A 483 4.94 23.32 6.18
CA ALA A 483 5.14 24.54 5.38
C ALA A 483 4.31 25.73 5.88
N GLY A 484 3.78 25.64 7.10
CA GLY A 484 3.02 26.71 7.78
C GLY A 484 3.65 27.08 9.09
#